data_AF-A0A820DWG9-F1
#
_entry.id   AF-A0A820DWG9-F1
#
_cell.length_a   1.000
_cell.length_b   1.000
_cell.length_c   1.000
_cell.angle_alpha   90.00
_cell.angle_beta   90.00
_cell.angle_gamma   90.00
#
_symmetry.space_group_name_H-M   'P 1'
#
loop_
_entity.id
_entity.type
_entity.pdbx_description
1 polymer ?
#
loop_
_entity_poly.entity_id
_entity_poly.type
_entity_poly.pdbx_seq_one_letter_code
_entity_poly.pdbx_strand_id
1 'polypeptide(L)'
;FYEIVEKLNRENGEQVLTDQLNKHWIRLFAKTCTGDLCPIQSVIGGIAAQEAIKAVTGKFMPIRQFLYFDAIECLPENVFHPSNETTSGSNTRSNFSSKQSRYYSQEIVFGEDFQDKLGNAKYFLVGSGAIGCEILKNFAMMGIGCGRDGTVFVSDMDSIKISDLHRQFLFRSQGIVAAQSIKVINLNMHVHAYVDGVLPETEHIYNDHFFQQLDGLVTAVDNVKTRKYFDNIRITDID
;
A
#
# COMPACT_ATOMS: atom_id res chain seq x y z
N PHE A 1 9.43 21.14 -17.64
CA PHE A 1 9.64 21.06 -16.18
C PHE A 1 11.11 21.26 -15.81
N TYR A 2 12.05 20.44 -16.28
CA TYR A 2 13.48 20.59 -15.95
C TYR A 2 14.04 22.01 -16.22
N GLU A 3 13.73 22.59 -17.38
CA GLU A 3 14.12 23.98 -17.72
C GLU A 3 13.52 25.03 -16.76
N ILE A 4 12.34 24.76 -16.20
CA ILE A 4 11.69 25.63 -15.21
C ILE A 4 12.46 25.55 -13.88
N VAL A 5 12.83 24.34 -13.46
CA VAL A 5 13.63 24.13 -12.24
C VAL A 5 15.00 24.79 -12.38
N GLU A 6 15.66 24.66 -13.54
CA GLU A 6 16.91 25.36 -13.83
C GLU A 6 16.74 26.89 -13.79
N LYS A 7 15.66 27.40 -14.37
CA LYS A 7 15.37 28.84 -14.35
C LYS A 7 15.18 29.35 -12.93
N LEU A 8 14.38 28.66 -12.10
CA LEU A 8 14.17 29.00 -10.69
C LEU A 8 15.47 28.93 -9.88
N ASN A 9 16.32 27.92 -10.13
CA ASN A 9 17.62 27.81 -9.45
C ASN A 9 18.57 28.96 -9.80
N ARG A 10 18.46 29.52 -11.02
CA ARG A 10 19.23 30.71 -11.45
C ARG A 10 18.64 32.03 -10.94
N GLU A 11 17.32 32.13 -10.83
CA GLU A 11 16.62 33.35 -10.39
C GLU A 11 16.67 33.56 -8.87
N ASN A 12 16.87 32.50 -8.08
CA ASN A 12 17.17 32.60 -6.64
C ASN A 12 18.62 33.06 -6.43
N GLY A 13 18.84 34.37 -6.55
CA GLY A 13 20.17 34.99 -6.65
C GLY A 13 21.04 35.07 -5.38
N GLU A 14 20.57 34.71 -4.18
CA GLU A 14 21.38 34.88 -2.94
C GLU A 14 21.92 33.57 -2.32
N GLN A 15 21.31 32.42 -2.63
CA GLN A 15 21.85 31.09 -2.30
C GLN A 15 21.35 30.11 -3.35
N VAL A 16 22.22 29.69 -4.27
CA VAL A 16 21.92 28.55 -5.14
C VAL A 16 21.63 27.37 -4.21
N LEU A 17 20.43 26.79 -4.27
CA LEU A 17 20.04 25.68 -3.39
C LEU A 17 20.94 24.45 -3.62
N THR A 18 21.42 24.28 -4.86
CA THR A 18 22.41 23.26 -5.27
C THR A 18 23.19 23.69 -6.52
N ASP A 19 24.53 23.53 -6.53
CA ASP A 19 25.39 23.82 -7.69
C ASP A 19 25.13 22.91 -8.90
N GLN A 20 24.61 21.70 -8.67
CA GLN A 20 24.27 20.73 -9.72
C GLN A 20 22.88 20.14 -9.49
N LEU A 21 22.00 20.38 -10.46
CA LEU A 21 20.67 19.78 -10.50
C LEU A 21 20.76 18.33 -11.00
N ASN A 22 20.27 17.41 -10.18
CA ASN A 22 20.19 16.01 -10.59
C ASN A 22 18.98 15.80 -11.52
N LYS A 23 19.27 15.68 -12.83
CA LYS A 23 18.28 15.43 -13.88
C LYS A 23 17.41 14.20 -13.60
N HIS A 24 17.97 13.14 -13.01
CA HIS A 24 17.23 11.92 -12.69
C HIS A 24 16.13 12.20 -11.67
N TRP A 25 16.45 12.83 -10.54
CA TRP A 25 15.47 13.14 -9.49
C TRP A 25 14.38 14.11 -9.95
N ILE A 26 14.75 15.12 -10.75
CA ILE A 26 13.79 16.09 -11.27
C ILE A 26 12.80 15.43 -12.24
N ARG A 27 13.29 14.52 -13.09
CA ARG A 27 12.45 13.73 -13.98
C ARG A 27 11.55 12.79 -13.20
N LEU A 28 12.09 12.14 -12.18
CA LEU A 28 11.32 11.24 -11.34
C LEU A 28 10.17 11.98 -10.66
N PHE A 29 10.48 13.09 -10.00
CA PHE A 29 9.49 13.96 -9.38
C PHE A 29 8.44 14.41 -10.40
N ALA A 30 8.85 14.85 -11.60
CA ALA A 30 7.90 15.28 -12.62
C ALA A 30 6.95 14.17 -13.09
N LYS A 31 7.40 12.91 -13.10
CA LYS A 31 6.57 11.76 -13.49
C LYS A 31 5.61 11.35 -12.37
N THR A 32 6.02 11.47 -11.11
CA THR A 32 5.24 10.99 -9.97
C THR A 32 4.46 12.08 -9.22
N CYS A 33 4.66 13.37 -9.53
CA CYS A 33 4.08 14.48 -8.76
C CYS A 33 2.56 14.58 -8.77
N THR A 34 1.90 13.94 -9.73
CA THR A 34 0.43 13.85 -9.79
C THR A 34 -0.10 12.53 -9.23
N GLY A 35 0.79 11.63 -8.82
CA GLY A 35 0.46 10.38 -8.18
C GLY A 35 -0.08 10.60 -6.77
N ASP A 36 -1.08 9.81 -6.43
CA ASP A 36 -1.68 9.80 -5.10
C ASP A 36 -1.78 8.36 -4.62
N LEU A 37 -0.92 8.00 -3.66
CA LEU A 37 -0.67 6.62 -3.25
C LEU A 37 -1.05 6.43 -1.79
N CYS A 38 -2.06 5.57 -1.55
CA CYS A 38 -2.58 5.29 -0.21
C CYS A 38 -1.49 4.85 0.82
N PRO A 39 -0.48 4.04 0.46
CA PRO A 39 0.61 3.70 1.38
C PRO A 39 1.43 4.93 1.82
N ILE A 40 1.75 5.85 0.89
CA ILE A 40 2.49 7.08 1.20
C ILE A 40 1.64 7.99 2.10
N GLN A 41 0.35 8.15 1.78
CA GLN A 41 -0.59 8.90 2.62
C GLN A 41 -0.67 8.32 4.03
N SER A 42 -0.67 7.00 4.18
CA SER A 42 -0.73 6.33 5.50
C SER A 42 0.51 6.60 6.34
N VAL A 43 1.70 6.54 5.72
CA VAL A 43 2.98 6.83 6.41
C VAL A 43 3.05 8.31 6.82
N ILE A 44 2.84 9.23 5.87
CA ILE A 44 2.94 10.66 6.14
C ILE A 44 1.84 11.12 7.11
N GLY A 45 0.61 10.60 6.95
CA GLY A 45 -0.50 10.89 7.86
C GLY A 45 -0.22 10.42 9.29
N GLY A 46 0.36 9.23 9.46
CA GLY A 46 0.77 8.73 10.78
C GLY A 46 1.84 9.61 11.44
N ILE A 47 2.85 10.03 10.67
CA ILE A 47 3.90 10.94 11.17
C ILE A 47 3.31 12.29 11.55
N ALA A 48 2.49 12.89 10.67
CA ALA A 48 1.87 14.18 10.90
C ALA A 48 0.93 14.17 12.13
N ALA A 49 0.14 13.11 12.28
CA ALA A 49 -0.71 12.92 13.47
C ALA A 49 0.13 12.84 14.75
N GLN A 50 1.26 12.14 14.72
CA GLN A 50 2.16 12.05 15.86
C GLN A 50 2.82 13.41 16.17
N GLU A 51 3.23 14.19 15.16
CA GLU A 51 3.76 15.54 15.38
C GLU A 51 2.72 16.47 16.01
N ALA A 52 1.45 16.37 15.60
CA ALA A 52 0.36 17.11 16.24
C ALA A 52 0.21 16.75 17.73
N ILE A 53 0.30 15.45 18.09
CA ILE A 53 0.28 14.99 19.48
C ILE A 53 1.47 15.57 20.27
N LYS A 54 2.68 15.56 19.69
CA LYS A 54 3.87 16.13 20.34
C LYS A 54 3.69 17.62 20.62
N ALA A 55 3.14 18.37 19.66
CA ALA A 55 2.91 19.79 19.79
C ALA A 55 1.93 20.14 20.92
N VAL A 56 0.82 19.40 21.05
CA VAL A 56 -0.21 19.69 22.07
C VAL A 56 0.14 19.14 23.46
N THR A 57 0.95 18.09 23.55
CA THR A 57 1.29 17.45 24.83
C THR A 57 2.63 17.91 25.41
N GLY A 58 3.52 18.50 24.60
CA GLY A 58 4.90 18.76 24.99
C GLY A 58 5.71 17.49 25.27
N LYS A 59 5.23 16.32 24.82
CA LYS A 59 5.85 15.02 25.07
C LYS A 59 6.54 14.51 23.80
N PHE A 60 7.72 13.90 23.98
CA PHE A 60 8.63 13.42 22.92
C PHE A 60 9.31 14.53 22.11
N MET A 61 10.37 14.17 21.39
CA MET A 61 11.13 15.10 20.55
C MET A 61 10.43 15.30 19.18
N PRO A 62 10.08 16.54 18.80
CA PRO A 62 9.54 16.85 17.48
C PRO A 62 10.60 16.73 16.38
N ILE A 63 10.15 16.56 15.14
CA ILE A 63 10.99 16.67 13.96
C ILE A 63 11.51 18.11 13.85
N ARG A 64 12.80 18.27 13.50
CA ARG A 64 13.48 19.58 13.38
C ARG A 64 14.29 19.65 12.09
N GLN A 65 13.87 20.32 11.03
CA GLN A 65 12.56 20.93 10.75
C GLN A 65 11.88 20.26 9.55
N PHE A 66 12.68 19.67 8.67
CA PHE A 66 12.25 19.05 7.44
C PHE A 66 12.40 17.54 7.56
N LEU A 67 11.40 16.83 7.05
CA LEU A 67 11.45 15.40 6.82
C LEU A 67 11.16 15.16 5.35
N TYR A 68 12.13 14.56 4.65
CA TYR A 68 11.93 14.02 3.32
C TYR A 68 11.80 12.51 3.44
N PHE A 69 10.81 11.95 2.75
CA PHE A 69 10.57 10.51 2.69
C PHE A 69 10.25 10.14 1.25
N ASP A 70 10.87 9.09 0.77
CA ASP A 70 10.64 8.50 -0.53
C ASP A 70 10.66 6.97 -0.42
N ALA A 71 10.07 6.32 -1.42
CA ALA A 71 10.01 4.86 -1.57
C ALA A 71 10.21 4.52 -3.05
N ILE A 72 11.28 5.06 -3.61
CA ILE A 72 11.60 4.97 -5.04
C ILE A 72 11.87 3.54 -5.50
N GLU A 73 12.30 2.68 -4.59
CA GLU A 73 12.56 1.25 -4.82
C GLU A 73 11.27 0.50 -5.17
N CYS A 74 10.10 1.06 -4.85
CA CYS A 74 8.82 0.49 -5.24
C CYS A 74 8.44 0.76 -6.70
N LEU A 75 9.16 1.67 -7.38
CA LEU A 75 8.85 2.00 -8.77
C LEU A 75 9.28 0.86 -9.71
N PRO A 76 8.54 0.62 -10.80
CA PRO A 76 8.94 -0.38 -11.79
C PRO A 76 10.32 -0.08 -12.37
N GLU A 77 11.14 -1.12 -12.58
CA GLU A 77 12.52 -0.97 -13.12
C GLU A 77 12.55 -0.21 -14.47
N ASN A 78 11.45 -0.27 -15.23
CA ASN A 78 11.31 0.32 -16.56
C ASN A 78 10.79 1.76 -16.58
N VAL A 79 10.61 2.43 -15.44
CA VAL A 79 10.08 3.82 -15.37
C VAL A 79 10.91 4.81 -16.19
N PHE A 80 12.18 4.51 -16.49
CA PHE A 80 13.09 5.35 -17.26
C PHE A 80 13.53 4.77 -18.61
N HIS A 81 12.90 3.71 -19.13
CA HIS A 81 13.35 3.12 -20.39
C HIS A 81 13.20 4.13 -21.55
N PRO A 82 14.27 4.46 -22.32
CA PRO A 82 14.23 5.47 -23.39
C PRO A 82 13.21 5.19 -24.51
N SER A 83 12.83 3.93 -24.68
CA SER A 83 11.74 3.51 -25.57
C SER A 83 10.38 4.05 -25.15
N ASN A 84 10.18 4.39 -23.87
CA ASN A 84 8.97 5.06 -23.38
C ASN A 84 9.01 6.59 -23.60
N GLU A 85 10.17 7.15 -23.99
CA GLU A 85 10.30 8.56 -24.36
C GLU A 85 10.05 8.79 -25.87
N THR A 86 10.45 7.84 -26.73
CA THR A 86 10.34 7.95 -28.21
C THR A 86 8.91 7.77 -28.73
N THR A 87 8.04 7.13 -27.96
CA THR A 87 6.60 7.01 -28.25
C THR A 87 5.83 8.30 -28.00
N SER A 88 6.50 9.39 -27.62
CA SER A 88 5.90 10.74 -27.62
C SER A 88 5.67 11.30 -29.04
N GLY A 89 6.24 10.67 -30.08
CA GLY A 89 6.04 11.05 -31.49
C GLY A 89 5.04 10.17 -32.26
N SER A 90 4.59 9.04 -31.70
CA SER A 90 3.65 8.13 -32.36
C SER A 90 2.52 7.74 -31.42
N ASN A 91 1.47 8.57 -31.31
CA ASN A 91 0.13 8.19 -30.86
C ASN A 91 -0.02 7.19 -29.70
N THR A 92 0.95 7.09 -28.78
CA THR A 92 0.77 6.53 -27.45
C THR A 92 0.68 7.70 -26.48
N ARG A 93 -0.32 8.55 -26.72
CA ARG A 93 -1.32 8.59 -25.66
C ARG A 93 -1.70 7.12 -25.50
N SER A 94 -1.13 6.40 -24.53
CA SER A 94 -1.90 5.28 -23.98
C SER A 94 -3.29 5.88 -23.86
N ASN A 95 -4.26 5.22 -24.47
CA ASN A 95 -5.63 5.60 -24.27
C ASN A 95 -5.86 5.39 -22.77
N PHE A 96 -5.43 6.35 -21.93
CA PHE A 96 -5.84 6.53 -20.55
C PHE A 96 -7.33 6.83 -20.71
N SER A 97 -8.07 5.75 -20.92
CA SER A 97 -9.50 5.71 -21.16
C SER A 97 -10.25 6.13 -19.89
N SER A 98 -9.54 6.52 -18.83
CA SER A 98 -10.01 6.41 -17.46
C SER A 98 -9.88 7.71 -16.69
N LYS A 99 -10.48 8.80 -17.19
CA LYS A 99 -11.04 9.81 -16.26
C LYS A 99 -12.11 9.21 -15.31
N GLN A 100 -12.39 7.90 -15.41
CA GLN A 100 -13.35 7.14 -14.60
C GLN A 100 -12.73 6.07 -13.68
N SER A 101 -11.43 5.71 -13.80
CA SER A 101 -10.84 4.73 -12.86
C SER A 101 -10.64 5.37 -11.50
N ARG A 102 -11.08 4.70 -10.44
CA ARG A 102 -10.79 5.12 -9.06
C ARG A 102 -9.30 4.99 -8.71
N TYR A 103 -8.53 4.24 -9.49
CA TYR A 103 -7.10 4.01 -9.28
C TYR A 103 -6.22 4.86 -10.21
N TYR A 104 -6.81 5.81 -10.95
CA TYR A 104 -6.10 6.64 -11.93
C TYR A 104 -4.78 7.24 -11.39
N SER A 105 -4.77 7.77 -10.18
CA SER A 105 -3.56 8.35 -9.58
C SER A 105 -2.46 7.30 -9.29
N GLN A 106 -2.85 6.05 -9.04
CA GLN A 106 -1.92 4.92 -8.87
C GLN A 106 -1.44 4.40 -10.24
N GLU A 107 -2.34 4.33 -11.22
CA GLU A 107 -2.04 3.94 -12.62
C GLU A 107 -1.05 4.91 -13.28
N ILE A 108 -1.08 6.21 -12.97
CA ILE A 108 -0.07 7.18 -13.46
C ILE A 108 1.34 6.79 -13.00
N VAL A 109 1.48 6.28 -11.78
CA VAL A 109 2.79 5.98 -11.18
C VAL A 109 3.29 4.59 -11.60
N PHE A 110 2.40 3.59 -11.57
CA PHE A 110 2.78 2.18 -11.75
C PHE A 110 2.36 1.57 -13.09
N GLY A 111 1.43 2.20 -13.81
CA GLY A 111 0.84 1.70 -15.06
C GLY A 111 -0.41 0.85 -14.86
N GLU A 112 -1.24 0.76 -15.91
CA GLU A 112 -2.48 -0.03 -15.94
C GLU A 112 -2.20 -1.54 -15.76
N ASP A 113 -1.16 -2.08 -16.40
CA ASP A 113 -0.77 -3.49 -16.24
C ASP A 113 -0.47 -3.86 -14.78
N PHE A 114 0.12 -2.94 -14.01
CA PHE A 114 0.37 -3.16 -12.59
C PHE A 114 -0.93 -3.13 -11.79
N GLN A 115 -1.85 -2.23 -12.14
CA GLN A 115 -3.17 -2.17 -11.52
C GLN A 115 -3.97 -3.45 -11.76
N ASP A 116 -3.90 -4.02 -12.97
CA ASP A 116 -4.53 -5.29 -13.31
C ASP A 116 -3.94 -6.46 -12.52
N LYS A 117 -2.61 -6.47 -12.31
CA LYS A 117 -1.95 -7.46 -11.43
C LYS A 117 -2.45 -7.36 -10.00
N LEU A 118 -2.52 -6.15 -9.44
CA LEU A 118 -3.09 -5.95 -8.10
C LEU A 118 -4.55 -6.42 -8.03
N GLY A 119 -5.34 -6.07 -9.03
CA GLY A 119 -6.73 -6.50 -9.15
C GLY A 119 -6.89 -8.01 -9.03
N ASN A 120 -6.10 -8.77 -9.78
CA ASN A 120 -6.21 -10.22 -9.82
C ASN A 120 -5.42 -10.96 -8.74
N ALA A 121 -4.74 -10.25 -7.83
CA ALA A 121 -3.95 -10.86 -6.78
C ALA A 121 -4.82 -11.55 -5.71
N LYS A 122 -4.29 -12.66 -5.18
CA LYS A 122 -4.86 -13.46 -4.11
C LYS A 122 -4.00 -13.36 -2.85
N TYR A 123 -4.47 -12.63 -1.86
CA TYR A 123 -3.73 -12.41 -0.62
C TYR A 123 -4.44 -12.98 0.59
N PHE A 124 -3.67 -13.52 1.54
CA PHE A 124 -4.19 -13.89 2.86
C PHE A 124 -3.64 -12.94 3.92
N LEU A 125 -4.53 -12.27 4.64
CA LEU A 125 -4.23 -11.43 5.80
C LEU A 125 -4.58 -12.17 7.09
N VAL A 126 -3.59 -12.40 7.94
CA VAL A 126 -3.77 -13.11 9.21
C VAL A 126 -3.63 -12.13 10.36
N GLY A 127 -4.71 -11.92 11.09
CA GLY A 127 -4.88 -10.87 12.07
C GLY A 127 -5.56 -9.65 11.45
N SER A 128 -6.66 -9.23 12.04
CA SER A 128 -7.41 -8.03 11.69
C SER A 128 -7.43 -7.02 12.83
N GLY A 129 -6.41 -7.04 13.70
CA GLY A 129 -6.18 -6.00 14.71
C GLY A 129 -5.80 -4.64 14.10
N ALA A 130 -5.18 -3.75 14.88
CA ALA A 130 -4.88 -2.37 14.43
C ALA A 130 -4.06 -2.33 13.12
N ILE A 131 -3.02 -3.17 13.03
CA ILE A 131 -2.18 -3.29 11.83
C ILE A 131 -2.98 -3.91 10.67
N GLY A 132 -3.75 -4.97 10.95
CA GLY A 132 -4.57 -5.64 9.95
C GLY A 132 -5.63 -4.71 9.33
N CYS A 133 -6.22 -3.81 10.14
CA CYS A 133 -7.13 -2.77 9.66
C CYS A 133 -6.48 -1.87 8.61
N GLU A 134 -5.32 -1.33 8.95
CA GLU A 134 -4.60 -0.39 8.07
C GLU A 134 -4.15 -1.07 6.78
N ILE A 135 -3.68 -2.31 6.87
CA ILE A 135 -3.31 -3.13 5.70
C ILE A 135 -4.54 -3.39 4.83
N LEU A 136 -5.66 -3.82 5.42
CA LEU A 136 -6.87 -4.12 4.66
C LEU A 136 -7.43 -2.86 3.98
N LYS A 137 -7.44 -1.71 4.67
CA LYS A 137 -7.76 -0.39 4.09
C LYS A 137 -6.85 -0.08 2.89
N ASN A 138 -5.53 -0.28 3.04
CA ASN A 138 -4.59 -0.06 1.94
C ASN A 138 -4.87 -1.01 0.77
N PHE A 139 -5.12 -2.30 1.03
CA PHE A 139 -5.46 -3.29 0.00
C PHE A 139 -6.68 -2.84 -0.81
N ALA A 140 -7.74 -2.39 -0.12
CA ALA A 140 -8.95 -1.89 -0.78
C ALA A 140 -8.70 -0.62 -1.59
N MET A 141 -7.92 0.32 -1.06
CA MET A 141 -7.61 1.57 -1.76
C MET A 141 -6.71 1.34 -2.98
N MET A 142 -5.80 0.36 -2.90
CA MET A 142 -4.90 -0.03 -3.99
C MET A 142 -5.56 -0.96 -5.03
N GLY A 143 -6.73 -1.51 -4.71
CA GLY A 143 -7.49 -2.39 -5.60
C GLY A 143 -7.08 -3.86 -5.56
N ILE A 144 -6.43 -4.30 -4.48
CA ILE A 144 -6.03 -5.70 -4.32
C ILE A 144 -7.28 -6.59 -4.22
N GLY A 145 -7.31 -7.66 -5.01
CA GLY A 145 -8.42 -8.61 -5.03
C GLY A 145 -9.72 -8.04 -5.60
N CYS A 146 -9.67 -6.94 -6.35
CA CYS A 146 -10.84 -6.30 -6.98
C CYS A 146 -11.07 -6.72 -8.44
N GLY A 147 -10.15 -7.49 -9.01
CA GLY A 147 -10.20 -8.04 -10.36
C GLY A 147 -10.96 -9.36 -10.41
N ARG A 148 -11.16 -9.89 -11.61
CA ARG A 148 -11.99 -11.07 -11.87
C ARG A 148 -11.56 -12.29 -11.05
N ASP A 149 -10.26 -12.53 -10.99
CA ASP A 149 -9.69 -13.73 -10.35
C ASP A 149 -9.04 -13.42 -8.99
N GLY A 150 -9.07 -12.14 -8.57
CA GLY A 150 -8.46 -11.71 -7.32
C GLY A 150 -9.36 -11.93 -6.12
N THR A 151 -8.74 -12.11 -4.95
CA THR A 151 -9.45 -12.36 -3.68
C THR A 151 -8.56 -12.05 -2.48
N VAL A 152 -9.13 -11.45 -1.44
CA VAL A 152 -8.45 -11.29 -0.15
C VAL A 152 -9.12 -12.17 0.90
N PHE A 153 -8.35 -13.08 1.47
CA PHE A 153 -8.76 -13.86 2.64
C PHE A 153 -8.33 -13.11 3.90
N VAL A 154 -9.16 -13.09 4.94
CA VAL A 154 -8.85 -12.47 6.23
C VAL A 154 -9.17 -13.48 7.33
N SER A 155 -8.22 -13.77 8.21
CA SER A 155 -8.45 -14.60 9.41
C SER A 155 -8.21 -13.78 10.67
N ASP A 156 -9.12 -13.82 11.63
CA ASP A 156 -8.87 -13.30 12.97
C ASP A 156 -9.65 -14.10 14.02
N MET A 157 -8.92 -14.59 15.01
CA MET A 157 -9.44 -15.41 16.10
C MET A 157 -9.92 -14.58 17.31
N ASP A 158 -9.57 -13.30 17.36
CA ASP A 158 -9.85 -12.47 18.52
C ASP A 158 -11.26 -11.85 18.49
N SER A 159 -11.86 -11.78 19.68
CA SER A 159 -13.08 -11.00 19.92
C SER A 159 -12.70 -9.57 20.31
N ILE A 160 -13.33 -8.58 19.66
CA ILE A 160 -13.04 -7.15 19.90
C ILE A 160 -13.39 -6.73 21.33
N LYS A 161 -12.46 -6.04 21.97
CA LYS A 161 -12.65 -5.40 23.28
C LYS A 161 -12.79 -3.88 23.09
N ILE A 162 -13.44 -3.22 24.06
CA ILE A 162 -13.60 -1.75 24.05
C ILE A 162 -12.23 -1.04 23.95
N SER A 163 -11.21 -1.63 24.57
CA SER A 163 -9.83 -1.17 24.52
C SER A 163 -9.17 -1.25 23.15
N ASP A 164 -9.81 -1.81 22.12
CA ASP A 164 -9.24 -1.96 20.78
C ASP A 164 -9.69 -0.83 19.84
N LEU A 165 -10.80 -0.18 20.16
CA LEU A 165 -11.46 0.85 19.33
C LEU A 165 -10.61 2.12 19.14
N HIS A 166 -9.64 2.39 20.00
CA HIS A 166 -8.77 3.57 19.87
C HIS A 166 -7.71 3.42 18.78
N ARG A 167 -7.49 2.21 18.24
CA ARG A 167 -6.51 1.94 17.18
C ARG A 167 -7.02 1.07 16.03
N GLN A 168 -8.21 0.48 16.15
CA GLN A 168 -8.83 -0.36 15.12
C GLN A 168 -10.00 0.38 14.45
N PHE A 169 -9.69 1.33 13.58
CA PHE A 169 -10.68 2.25 13.00
C PHE A 169 -11.68 1.58 12.04
N LEU A 170 -11.35 0.42 11.45
CA LEU A 170 -12.27 -0.33 10.58
C LEU A 170 -13.38 -1.05 11.34
N PHE A 171 -13.33 -1.08 12.67
CA PHE A 171 -14.15 -2.01 13.44
C PHE A 171 -14.99 -1.43 14.57
N ARG A 172 -16.17 -2.05 14.66
CA ARG A 172 -16.91 -2.30 15.90
C ARG A 172 -17.13 -3.82 16.19
N SER A 173 -16.63 -4.79 15.39
CA SER A 173 -16.58 -6.27 15.70
C SER A 173 -15.76 -7.07 14.64
N GLN A 174 -15.41 -8.35 14.87
CA GLN A 174 -14.93 -9.50 14.01
C GLN A 174 -14.30 -9.32 12.60
N GLY A 175 -13.43 -10.25 12.16
CA GLY A 175 -12.93 -10.37 10.78
C GLY A 175 -14.04 -10.33 9.68
N ILE A 176 -15.24 -10.85 9.98
CA ILE A 176 -16.43 -10.74 9.11
C ILE A 176 -16.87 -9.28 8.92
N VAL A 177 -16.84 -8.49 9.99
CA VAL A 177 -17.17 -7.06 9.93
C VAL A 177 -16.05 -6.27 9.26
N ALA A 178 -14.80 -6.77 9.24
CA ALA A 178 -13.70 -6.18 8.46
C ALA A 178 -14.06 -6.25 7.00
N ALA A 179 -14.43 -7.46 6.58
CA ALA A 179 -14.84 -7.77 5.22
C ALA A 179 -16.12 -7.01 4.83
N GLN A 180 -17.00 -6.68 5.79
CA GLN A 180 -18.16 -5.83 5.53
C GLN A 180 -17.78 -4.34 5.45
N SER A 181 -16.99 -3.83 6.40
CA SER A 181 -16.50 -2.45 6.42
C SER A 181 -15.67 -2.14 5.18
N ILE A 182 -14.89 -3.09 4.68
CA ILE A 182 -14.05 -2.87 3.51
C ILE A 182 -14.87 -2.68 2.24
N LYS A 183 -16.06 -3.28 2.15
CA LYS A 183 -16.99 -3.04 1.04
C LYS A 183 -17.49 -1.59 1.00
N VAL A 184 -17.51 -0.88 2.13
CA VAL A 184 -17.81 0.56 2.17
C VAL A 184 -16.70 1.38 1.50
N ILE A 185 -15.44 0.96 1.68
CA ILE A 185 -14.26 1.61 1.07
C ILE A 185 -14.16 1.23 -0.41
N ASN A 186 -14.36 -0.05 -0.72
CA ASN A 186 -14.31 -0.58 -2.07
C ASN A 186 -15.28 -1.75 -2.29
N LEU A 187 -16.41 -1.45 -2.92
CA LEU A 187 -17.45 -2.44 -3.24
C LEU A 187 -16.94 -3.60 -4.10
N ASN A 188 -15.93 -3.34 -4.94
CA ASN A 188 -15.40 -4.31 -5.90
C ASN A 188 -14.43 -5.32 -5.25
N MET A 189 -13.95 -5.08 -4.03
CA MET A 189 -12.97 -5.95 -3.39
C MET A 189 -13.58 -7.30 -3.02
N HIS A 190 -13.11 -8.39 -3.60
CA HIS A 190 -13.52 -9.74 -3.20
C HIS A 190 -12.83 -10.11 -1.89
N VAL A 191 -13.61 -10.34 -0.84
CA VAL A 191 -13.08 -10.60 0.49
C VAL A 191 -13.83 -11.75 1.17
N HIS A 192 -13.07 -12.69 1.74
CA HIS A 192 -13.58 -13.82 2.50
C HIS A 192 -12.98 -13.81 3.91
N ALA A 193 -13.83 -13.82 4.92
CA ALA A 193 -13.41 -13.80 6.31
C ALA A 193 -13.53 -15.18 6.97
N TYR A 194 -12.52 -15.53 7.75
CA TYR A 194 -12.46 -16.69 8.62
C TYR A 194 -12.37 -16.23 10.08
N VAL A 195 -13.02 -16.99 10.97
CA VAL A 195 -12.95 -16.78 12.43
C VAL A 195 -11.94 -17.72 13.09
N ASP A 196 -11.54 -18.77 12.40
CA ASP A 196 -10.56 -19.74 12.87
C ASP A 196 -9.16 -19.16 12.76
N GLY A 197 -8.38 -19.21 13.84
CA GLY A 197 -6.97 -18.83 13.81
C GLY A 197 -6.14 -19.81 12.98
N VAL A 198 -5.01 -19.36 12.46
CA VAL A 198 -4.10 -20.21 11.68
C VAL A 198 -3.16 -20.95 12.64
N LEU A 199 -3.45 -22.23 12.87
CA LEU A 199 -2.87 -23.09 13.88
C LEU A 199 -2.82 -24.56 13.37
N PRO A 200 -2.02 -25.46 13.98
CA PRO A 200 -1.99 -26.87 13.59
C PRO A 200 -3.38 -27.53 13.59
N GLU A 201 -4.25 -27.15 14.53
CA GLU A 201 -5.59 -27.72 14.66
C GLU A 201 -6.53 -27.31 13.51
N THR A 202 -6.20 -26.23 12.79
CA THR A 202 -6.99 -25.66 11.69
C THR A 202 -6.38 -25.92 10.31
N GLU A 203 -5.37 -26.79 10.20
CA GLU A 203 -4.74 -27.21 8.94
C GLU A 203 -5.75 -27.80 7.93
N HIS A 204 -6.84 -28.40 8.40
CA HIS A 204 -7.91 -28.87 7.52
C HIS A 204 -8.59 -27.74 6.74
N ILE A 205 -8.59 -26.51 7.29
CA ILE A 205 -9.07 -25.28 6.64
C ILE A 205 -7.93 -24.66 5.82
N TYR A 206 -6.78 -24.45 6.47
CA TYR A 206 -5.59 -23.82 5.90
C TYR A 206 -4.59 -24.88 5.42
N ASN A 207 -5.04 -25.73 4.49
CA ASN A 207 -4.24 -26.81 3.92
C ASN A 207 -3.36 -26.31 2.76
N ASP A 208 -2.52 -27.20 2.22
CA ASP A 208 -1.63 -26.88 1.09
C ASP A 208 -2.37 -26.29 -0.11
N HIS A 209 -3.56 -26.81 -0.43
CA HIS A 209 -4.38 -26.27 -1.52
C HIS A 209 -4.81 -24.81 -1.25
N PHE A 210 -5.12 -24.47 0.01
CA PHE A 210 -5.42 -23.09 0.38
C PHE A 210 -4.22 -22.15 0.19
N PHE A 211 -3.00 -22.59 0.53
CA PHE A 211 -1.80 -21.75 0.40
C PHE A 211 -1.29 -21.68 -1.05
N GLN A 212 -1.39 -22.76 -1.83
CA GLN A 212 -0.92 -22.81 -3.22
C GLN A 212 -1.63 -21.85 -4.16
N GLN A 213 -2.85 -21.43 -3.84
CA GLN A 213 -3.58 -20.43 -4.64
C GLN A 213 -3.21 -18.98 -4.32
N LEU A 214 -2.41 -18.73 -3.29
CA LEU A 214 -2.09 -17.37 -2.84
C LEU A 214 -0.87 -16.82 -3.58
N ASP A 215 -0.95 -15.56 -3.97
CA ASP A 215 0.21 -14.79 -4.42
C ASP A 215 1.01 -14.23 -3.25
N GLY A 216 0.38 -14.11 -2.07
CA GLY A 216 1.05 -13.61 -0.88
C GLY A 216 0.29 -13.81 0.42
N LEU A 217 1.06 -13.81 1.51
CA LEU A 217 0.60 -13.90 2.89
C LEU A 217 1.11 -12.68 3.66
N VAL A 218 0.23 -12.06 4.45
CA VAL A 218 0.58 -10.95 5.33
C VAL A 218 0.14 -11.27 6.75
N THR A 219 1.09 -11.24 7.68
CA THR A 219 0.82 -11.47 9.09
C THR A 219 0.71 -10.14 9.84
N ALA A 220 -0.40 -9.92 10.52
CA ALA A 220 -0.68 -8.78 11.38
C ALA A 220 -1.11 -9.24 12.79
N VAL A 221 -0.48 -10.32 13.27
CA VAL A 221 -0.72 -10.93 14.59
C VAL A 221 0.22 -10.38 15.66
N ASP A 222 -0.29 -10.24 16.87
CA ASP A 222 0.48 -9.79 18.05
C ASP A 222 0.97 -10.95 18.93
N ASN A 223 0.46 -12.16 18.71
CA ASN A 223 0.81 -13.32 19.53
C ASN A 223 2.00 -14.12 18.94
N VAL A 224 2.93 -14.50 19.80
CA VAL A 224 4.17 -15.21 19.43
C VAL A 224 3.89 -16.62 18.89
N LYS A 225 2.79 -17.26 19.31
CA LYS A 225 2.46 -18.64 18.90
C LYS A 225 2.16 -18.71 17.41
N THR A 226 1.29 -17.83 16.91
CA THR A 226 0.92 -17.75 15.50
C THR A 226 2.12 -17.31 14.65
N ARG A 227 2.97 -16.39 15.13
CA ARG A 227 4.22 -16.05 14.43
C ARG A 227 5.14 -17.26 14.28
N LYS A 228 5.39 -17.99 15.36
CA LYS A 228 6.21 -19.23 15.33
C LYS A 228 5.60 -20.31 14.44
N TYR A 229 4.28 -20.39 14.38
CA TYR A 229 3.61 -21.32 13.47
C TYR A 229 3.91 -20.98 12.01
N PHE A 230 3.79 -19.71 11.62
CA PHE A 230 4.20 -19.27 10.28
C PHE A 230 5.69 -19.41 9.99
N ASP A 231 6.56 -19.19 10.98
CA ASP A 231 8.00 -19.45 10.82
C ASP A 231 8.31 -20.93 10.53
N ASN A 232 7.46 -21.84 11.03
CA ASN A 232 7.60 -23.29 10.84
C ASN A 232 6.88 -23.81 9.60
N ILE A 233 5.83 -23.12 9.13
CA ILE A 233 5.29 -23.27 7.77
C ILE A 233 6.31 -22.64 6.81
N ARG A 234 7.48 -23.27 6.71
CA ARG A 234 8.36 -23.03 5.58
C ARG A 234 7.55 -23.38 4.34
N ILE A 235 7.28 -22.36 3.53
CA ILE A 235 6.91 -22.47 2.13
C ILE A 235 7.87 -23.52 1.55
N THR A 236 7.36 -24.73 1.38
CA THR A 236 8.12 -25.86 0.87
C THR A 236 8.29 -25.56 -0.60
N ASP A 237 9.53 -25.23 -0.98
CA ASP A 237 10.06 -25.13 -2.34
C ASP A 237 9.03 -24.78 -3.42
N ILE A 238 8.83 -23.47 -3.63
CA ILE A 238 8.41 -22.97 -4.94
C ILE A 238 9.67 -23.04 -5.81
N ASP A 239 9.88 -24.20 -6.44
CA ASP A 239 10.83 -24.39 -7.55
C ASP A 239 10.37 -23.63 -8.81
#